data_AF-A0A7G4RK60-F1
#
_entry.id   AF-A0A7G4RK60-F1
#
_cell.length_a   1.000
_cell.length_b   1.000
_cell.length_c   1.000
_cell.angle_alpha   90.00
_cell.angle_beta   90.00
_cell.angle_gamma   90.00
#
_symmetry.space_group_name_H-M   'P 1'
#
loop_
_entity.id
_entity.type
_entity.pdbx_description
1 polymer ?
#
loop_
_entity_poly.entity_id
_entity_poly.type
_entity_poly.pdbx_seq_one_letter_code
_entity_poly.pdbx_strand_id
1 'polypeptide(L)'
;MPFLSREEFVNICTEAILETRRKITICNQKSGYIKYHREIKENNYFTKNVREPLTSTQEDEYMYRHDLIEYVSLGNCHELADYLLVEIGKEIARRGAVAKIRILSSLKCDHVYLEILVQLKGENNPSTWEVDAWDPRIIDISTRPDGSIKNYESLTYGYSADPHNSVYTDQINYNRRYRFFNEIPKPLPGRPPAGSATPEREILEKHSKLYDDYTLQESMEAGKFDSSGAVHYLQQISGWQH
;
A
#
# COMPACT_ATOMS: atom_id res chain seq x y z
N MET A 1 -16.30 -5.82 21.43
CA MET A 1 -16.06 -5.08 20.16
C MET A 1 -16.55 -5.96 19.02
N PRO A 2 -17.19 -5.41 17.99
CA PRO A 2 -17.61 -6.20 16.82
C PRO A 2 -16.37 -6.75 16.08
N PHE A 3 -16.43 -8.00 15.66
CA PHE A 3 -15.42 -8.63 14.81
C PHE A 3 -15.90 -8.65 13.36
N LEU A 4 -14.99 -8.32 12.43
CA LEU A 4 -15.24 -8.44 11.00
C LEU A 4 -15.27 -9.91 10.62
N SER A 5 -16.14 -10.27 9.67
CA SER A 5 -15.91 -11.51 8.93
C SER A 5 -14.63 -11.38 8.09
N ARG A 6 -14.05 -12.52 7.74
CA ARG A 6 -12.88 -12.58 6.85
C ARG A 6 -13.16 -11.97 5.47
N GLU A 7 -14.35 -12.23 4.94
CA GLU A 7 -14.82 -11.62 3.68
C GLU A 7 -14.95 -10.10 3.80
N GLU A 8 -15.48 -9.59 4.92
CA GLU A 8 -15.55 -8.14 5.15
C GLU A 8 -14.16 -7.49 5.22
N PHE A 9 -13.21 -8.16 5.88
CA PHE A 9 -11.83 -7.68 5.96
C PHE A 9 -11.14 -7.68 4.59
N VAL A 10 -11.24 -8.78 3.82
CA VAL A 10 -10.67 -8.85 2.46
C VAL A 10 -11.29 -7.79 1.57
N ASN A 11 -12.61 -7.59 1.62
CA ASN A 11 -13.29 -6.53 0.86
C ASN A 11 -12.76 -5.13 1.20
N ILE A 12 -12.58 -4.82 2.50
CA ILE A 12 -12.00 -3.53 2.92
C ILE A 12 -10.61 -3.32 2.31
N CYS A 13 -9.74 -4.33 2.42
CA CYS A 13 -8.38 -4.26 1.87
C CYS A 13 -8.39 -4.12 0.34
N THR A 14 -9.27 -4.86 -0.34
CA THR A 14 -9.44 -4.78 -1.80
C THR A 14 -9.87 -3.39 -2.23
N GLU A 15 -10.93 -2.84 -1.64
CA GLU A 15 -11.43 -1.51 -1.95
C GLU A 15 -10.36 -0.43 -1.70
N ALA A 16 -9.64 -0.52 -0.58
CA ALA A 16 -8.57 0.42 -0.24
C ALA A 16 -7.38 0.34 -1.22
N ILE A 17 -6.97 -0.86 -1.64
CA ILE A 17 -5.92 -1.03 -2.65
C ILE A 17 -6.35 -0.42 -3.99
N LEU A 18 -7.56 -0.73 -4.46
CA LEU A 18 -8.09 -0.20 -5.71
C LEU A 18 -8.18 1.33 -5.68
N GLU A 19 -8.69 1.89 -4.58
CA GLU A 19 -8.81 3.33 -4.39
C GLU A 19 -7.44 4.02 -4.35
N THR A 20 -6.47 3.44 -3.63
CA THR A 20 -5.09 3.93 -3.56
C THR A 20 -4.48 4.01 -4.95
N ARG A 21 -4.58 2.94 -5.75
CA ARG A 21 -4.02 2.89 -7.12
C ARG A 21 -4.77 3.80 -8.10
N ARG A 22 -6.04 4.08 -7.83
CA ARG A 22 -6.84 5.03 -8.63
C ARG A 22 -6.42 6.47 -8.37
N LYS A 23 -6.14 6.82 -7.11
CA LYS A 23 -5.82 8.18 -6.67
C LYS A 23 -4.33 8.53 -6.79
N ILE A 24 -3.45 7.59 -6.48
CA ILE A 24 -2.01 7.84 -6.34
C ILE A 24 -1.28 7.20 -7.52
N THR A 25 -0.59 8.03 -8.30
CA THR A 25 0.31 7.53 -9.34
C THR A 25 1.63 7.08 -8.70
N ILE A 26 2.11 5.89 -9.05
CA ILE A 26 3.32 5.31 -8.49
C ILE A 26 4.54 5.75 -9.31
N CYS A 27 5.36 6.66 -8.80
CA CYS A 27 6.40 7.30 -9.61
C CYS A 27 7.59 6.40 -9.96
N ASN A 28 7.86 5.37 -9.17
CA ASN A 28 8.93 4.39 -9.43
C ASN A 28 8.47 3.21 -10.31
N GLN A 29 7.21 3.20 -10.74
CA GLN A 29 6.69 2.25 -11.73
C GLN A 29 6.65 2.90 -13.12
N LYS A 30 6.79 2.06 -14.15
CA LYS A 30 6.88 2.46 -15.56
C LYS A 30 5.72 3.38 -16.00
N SER A 31 4.48 3.05 -15.69
CA SER A 31 3.30 3.86 -16.03
C SER A 31 3.32 5.25 -15.38
N GLY A 32 3.71 5.34 -14.11
CA GLY A 32 3.85 6.61 -13.40
C GLY A 32 5.02 7.43 -13.91
N TYR A 33 6.15 6.79 -14.23
CA TYR A 33 7.27 7.43 -14.88
C TYR A 33 6.87 8.03 -16.23
N ILE A 34 6.17 7.29 -17.09
CA ILE A 34 5.69 7.79 -18.39
C ILE A 34 4.80 9.03 -18.18
N LYS A 35 3.87 8.97 -17.22
CA LYS A 35 2.93 10.05 -16.94
C LYS A 35 3.61 11.31 -16.40
N TYR A 36 4.64 11.18 -15.56
CA TYR A 36 5.28 12.31 -14.85
C TYR A 36 6.80 12.42 -15.10
N HIS A 37 7.31 11.96 -16.25
CA HIS A 37 8.75 11.82 -16.47
C HIS A 37 9.57 13.08 -16.19
N ARG A 38 9.11 14.26 -16.59
CA ARG A 38 9.82 15.53 -16.33
C ARG A 38 9.84 15.86 -14.85
N GLU A 39 8.72 15.69 -14.17
CA GLU A 39 8.64 15.93 -12.72
C GLU A 39 9.58 15.01 -11.96
N ILE A 40 9.66 13.74 -12.36
CA ILE A 40 10.49 12.72 -11.72
C ILE A 40 11.98 12.94 -12.05
N LYS A 41 12.34 13.14 -13.32
CA LYS A 41 13.74 13.13 -13.79
C LYS A 41 14.41 14.51 -13.82
N GLU A 42 13.70 15.53 -14.30
CA GLU A 42 14.28 16.85 -14.58
C GLU A 42 14.05 17.78 -13.40
N ASN A 43 12.83 17.81 -12.86
CA ASN A 43 12.47 18.73 -11.79
C ASN A 43 12.84 18.22 -10.41
N ASN A 44 13.05 16.91 -10.23
CA ASN A 44 13.20 16.26 -8.92
C ASN A 44 12.05 16.62 -7.97
N TYR A 45 10.83 16.61 -8.49
CA TYR A 45 9.62 17.13 -7.85
C TYR A 45 9.44 16.57 -6.43
N PHE A 46 9.53 15.25 -6.29
CA PHE A 46 9.22 14.58 -5.03
C PHE A 46 10.19 15.00 -3.92
N THR A 47 11.49 15.01 -4.21
CA THR A 47 12.53 15.45 -3.28
C THR A 47 12.41 16.92 -2.91
N LYS A 48 12.06 17.80 -3.87
CA LYS A 48 11.98 19.25 -3.64
C LYS A 48 10.71 19.69 -2.90
N ASN A 49 9.60 19.00 -3.12
CA ASN A 49 8.28 19.52 -2.70
C ASN A 49 7.55 18.62 -1.70
N VAL A 50 7.87 17.33 -1.61
CA VAL A 50 7.05 16.35 -0.86
C VAL A 50 7.85 15.68 0.25
N ARG A 51 9.11 15.33 0.00
CA ARG A 51 9.90 14.52 0.95
C ARG A 51 10.13 15.23 2.29
N GLU A 52 10.55 16.48 2.27
CA GLU A 52 10.78 17.25 3.51
C GLU A 52 9.49 17.38 4.35
N PRO A 53 8.34 17.81 3.78
CA PRO A 53 7.06 17.81 4.49
C PRO A 53 6.66 16.45 5.08
N LEU A 54 6.97 15.33 4.42
CA LEU A 54 6.68 14.01 4.98
C LEU A 54 7.63 13.64 6.11
N THR A 55 8.94 13.85 5.94
CA THR A 55 9.96 13.48 6.94
C THR A 55 9.99 14.37 8.17
N SER A 56 9.44 15.59 8.07
CA SER A 56 9.36 16.54 9.18
C SER A 56 8.12 16.34 10.05
N THR A 57 7.18 15.47 9.64
CA THR A 57 5.98 15.14 10.44
C THR A 57 6.32 14.23 11.60
N GLN A 58 5.55 14.34 12.69
CA GLN A 58 5.67 13.39 13.81
C GLN A 58 5.15 12.01 13.38
N GLU A 59 5.61 10.95 14.04
CA GLU A 59 5.29 9.56 13.69
C GLU A 59 3.78 9.25 13.71
N ASP A 60 3.00 9.98 14.51
CA ASP A 60 1.56 9.83 14.68
C ASP A 60 0.70 10.75 13.79
N GLU A 61 1.32 11.57 12.93
CA GLU A 61 0.61 12.45 12.00
C GLU A 61 0.13 11.74 10.72
N TYR A 62 -0.50 10.57 10.88
CA TYR A 62 -1.00 9.74 9.77
C TYR A 62 -1.93 10.50 8.83
N MET A 63 -2.87 11.29 9.39
CA MET A 63 -3.81 12.07 8.59
C MET A 63 -3.13 13.18 7.78
N TYR A 64 -2.04 13.75 8.28
CA TYR A 64 -1.28 14.75 7.51
C TYR A 64 -0.62 14.11 6.30
N ARG A 65 0.09 12.99 6.51
CA ARG A 65 0.75 12.26 5.41
C ARG A 65 -0.27 11.80 4.38
N HIS A 66 -1.37 11.20 4.83
CA HIS A 66 -2.48 10.80 3.96
C HIS A 66 -2.97 11.96 3.09
N ASP A 67 -3.36 13.08 3.72
CA ASP A 67 -3.95 14.21 2.98
C ASP A 67 -2.94 14.90 2.04
N LEU A 68 -1.66 14.94 2.42
CA LEU A 68 -0.58 15.43 1.56
C LEU A 68 -0.38 14.51 0.34
N ILE A 69 -0.30 13.20 0.56
CA ILE A 69 -0.13 12.19 -0.50
C ILE A 69 -1.33 12.23 -1.46
N GLU A 70 -2.56 12.33 -0.94
CA GLU A 70 -3.77 12.51 -1.75
C GLU A 70 -3.69 13.79 -2.59
N TYR A 71 -3.28 14.91 -1.98
CA TYR A 71 -3.18 16.20 -2.63
C TYR A 71 -2.22 16.17 -3.83
N VAL A 72 -1.02 15.59 -3.66
CA VAL A 72 -0.01 15.49 -4.72
C VAL A 72 -0.34 14.40 -5.74
N SER A 73 -1.08 13.37 -5.34
CA SER A 73 -1.52 12.25 -6.19
C SER A 73 -0.35 11.49 -6.85
N LEU A 74 0.82 11.51 -6.21
CA LEU A 74 2.08 10.92 -6.68
C LEU A 74 2.88 10.42 -5.47
N GLY A 75 3.40 9.19 -5.52
CA GLY A 75 4.18 8.61 -4.42
C GLY A 75 5.00 7.37 -4.82
N ASN A 76 5.86 6.91 -3.93
CA ASN A 76 6.54 5.61 -4.00
C ASN A 76 5.86 4.60 -3.07
N CYS A 77 6.44 3.41 -2.93
CA CYS A 77 5.94 2.35 -2.06
C CYS A 77 5.67 2.81 -0.62
N HIS A 78 6.57 3.60 -0.01
CA HIS A 78 6.38 4.16 1.33
C HIS A 78 5.12 5.03 1.44
N GLU A 79 4.94 5.99 0.52
CA GLU A 79 3.77 6.86 0.53
C GLU A 79 2.48 6.10 0.25
N LEU A 80 2.54 5.09 -0.61
CA LEU A 80 1.40 4.20 -0.81
C LEU A 80 1.04 3.45 0.47
N ALA A 81 2.02 2.99 1.25
CA ALA A 81 1.78 2.33 2.53
C ALA A 81 1.18 3.28 3.58
N ASP A 82 1.70 4.51 3.71
CA ASP A 82 1.13 5.53 4.60
C ASP A 82 -0.33 5.87 4.22
N TYR A 83 -0.61 6.04 2.92
CA TYR A 83 -1.96 6.31 2.42
C TYR A 83 -2.90 5.12 2.67
N LEU A 84 -2.46 3.91 2.31
CA LEU A 84 -3.24 2.68 2.46
C LEU A 84 -3.56 2.36 3.93
N LEU A 85 -2.64 2.65 4.86
CA LEU A 85 -2.83 2.48 6.29
C LEU A 85 -4.05 3.24 6.79
N VAL A 86 -4.20 4.50 6.37
CA VAL A 86 -5.34 5.35 6.77
C VAL A 86 -6.63 4.86 6.13
N GLU A 87 -6.62 4.52 4.84
CA GLU A 87 -7.84 4.08 4.14
C GLU A 87 -8.38 2.75 4.71
N ILE A 88 -7.51 1.77 4.96
CA ILE A 88 -7.92 0.52 5.61
C ILE A 88 -8.36 0.77 7.05
N GLY A 89 -7.55 1.51 7.83
CA GLY A 89 -7.81 1.75 9.24
C GLY A 89 -9.16 2.45 9.47
N LYS A 90 -9.48 3.42 8.62
CA LYS A 90 -10.74 4.17 8.65
C LYS A 90 -11.95 3.26 8.43
N GLU A 91 -11.88 2.34 7.48
CA GLU A 91 -12.99 1.43 7.18
C GLU A 91 -13.17 0.34 8.24
N ILE A 92 -12.08 -0.17 8.81
CA ILE A 92 -12.11 -1.07 9.97
C ILE A 92 -12.77 -0.36 11.16
N ALA A 93 -12.32 0.86 11.48
CA ALA A 93 -12.86 1.66 12.59
C ALA A 93 -14.33 2.04 12.36
N ARG A 94 -14.74 2.34 11.13
CA ARG A 94 -16.13 2.65 10.76
C ARG A 94 -17.09 1.48 11.06
N ARG A 95 -16.61 0.24 10.96
CA ARG A 95 -17.37 -0.97 11.34
C ARG A 95 -17.27 -1.31 12.83
N GLY A 96 -16.59 -0.48 13.62
CA GLY A 96 -16.39 -0.64 15.06
C GLY A 96 -15.36 -1.70 15.44
N ALA A 97 -14.63 -2.25 14.47
CA ALA A 97 -13.58 -3.22 14.70
C ALA A 97 -12.25 -2.51 15.01
N VAL A 98 -11.30 -3.25 15.58
CA VAL A 98 -9.97 -2.75 15.90
C VAL A 98 -8.93 -3.70 15.30
N ALA A 99 -7.95 -3.13 14.61
CA ALA A 99 -6.78 -3.83 14.11
C ALA A 99 -5.50 -3.08 14.49
N LYS A 100 -4.38 -3.79 14.56
CA LYS A 100 -3.05 -3.19 14.64
C LYS A 100 -2.44 -3.20 13.25
N ILE A 101 -2.13 -2.03 12.72
CA ILE A 101 -1.47 -1.87 11.42
C ILE A 101 -0.01 -1.50 11.66
N ARG A 102 0.89 -2.17 10.95
CA ARG A 102 2.33 -1.92 10.95
C ARG A 102 2.80 -1.64 9.54
N ILE A 103 3.61 -0.60 9.38
CA ILE A 103 4.35 -0.36 8.13
C ILE A 103 5.68 -1.10 8.26
N LEU A 104 5.94 -2.03 7.36
CA LEU A 104 7.10 -2.92 7.40
C LEU A 104 8.00 -2.68 6.18
N SER A 105 9.31 -2.60 6.41
CA SER A 105 10.29 -2.64 5.32
C SER A 105 10.82 -4.04 5.12
N SER A 106 10.80 -4.49 3.87
CA SER A 106 11.39 -5.75 3.44
C SER A 106 12.90 -5.74 3.68
N LEU A 107 13.43 -6.80 4.30
CA LEU A 107 14.89 -7.00 4.37
C LEU A 107 15.48 -7.56 3.07
N LYS A 108 14.64 -8.06 2.14
CA LYS A 108 15.10 -8.66 0.88
C LYS A 108 15.21 -7.67 -0.26
N CYS A 109 14.40 -6.62 -0.25
CA CYS A 109 14.35 -5.62 -1.31
C CYS A 109 13.94 -4.26 -0.74
N ASP A 110 14.26 -3.20 -1.46
CA ASP A 110 13.86 -1.83 -1.12
C ASP A 110 12.35 -1.65 -1.37
N HIS A 111 11.53 -2.13 -0.43
CA HIS A 111 10.07 -2.10 -0.53
C HIS A 111 9.39 -2.08 0.84
N VAL A 112 8.21 -1.44 0.88
CA VAL A 112 7.40 -1.26 2.09
C VAL A 112 5.96 -1.68 1.86
N TYR A 113 5.39 -2.37 2.85
CA TYR A 113 4.03 -2.89 2.83
C TYR A 113 3.38 -2.81 4.22
N LEU A 114 2.09 -3.16 4.30
CA LEU A 114 1.38 -3.23 5.57
C LEU A 114 1.32 -4.65 6.11
N GLU A 115 1.59 -4.78 7.40
CA GLU A 115 1.19 -5.94 8.19
C GLU A 115 0.01 -5.57 9.08
N ILE A 116 -1.08 -6.32 8.97
CA ILE A 116 -2.31 -6.06 9.71
C ILE A 116 -2.62 -7.25 10.61
N LEU A 117 -2.65 -7.00 11.91
CA LEU A 117 -3.09 -7.95 12.93
C LEU A 117 -4.55 -7.64 13.32
N VAL A 118 -5.46 -8.56 13.07
CA VAL A 118 -6.90 -8.36 13.28
C VAL A 118 -7.57 -9.62 13.81
N GLN A 119 -8.45 -9.47 14.81
CA GLN A 119 -9.30 -10.56 15.29
C GLN A 119 -10.55 -10.65 14.42
N LEU A 120 -10.65 -11.71 13.62
CA LEU A 120 -11.81 -11.94 12.75
C LEU A 120 -12.83 -12.86 13.42
N LYS A 121 -14.07 -12.79 12.94
CA LYS A 121 -15.20 -13.57 13.44
C LYS A 121 -14.99 -15.06 13.15
N GLY A 122 -15.08 -15.88 14.19
CA GLY A 122 -14.95 -17.33 14.08
C GLY A 122 -13.50 -17.84 14.07
N GLU A 123 -12.54 -16.97 14.39
CA GLU A 123 -11.14 -17.32 14.58
C GLU A 123 -10.77 -17.39 16.06
N ASN A 124 -10.01 -18.41 16.47
CA ASN A 124 -9.54 -18.56 17.84
C ASN A 124 -8.47 -17.53 18.23
N ASN A 125 -7.63 -17.11 17.29
CA ASN A 125 -6.56 -16.14 17.50
C ASN A 125 -6.59 -15.05 16.42
N PRO A 126 -6.04 -13.84 16.68
CA PRO A 126 -5.89 -12.83 15.66
C PRO A 126 -5.09 -13.35 14.46
N SER A 127 -5.55 -13.02 13.27
CA SER A 127 -4.84 -13.30 12.03
C SER A 127 -3.91 -12.16 11.66
N THR A 128 -2.76 -12.52 11.10
CA THR A 128 -1.76 -11.57 10.58
C THR A 128 -1.79 -11.58 9.06
N TRP A 129 -1.82 -10.40 8.44
CA TRP A 129 -2.00 -10.25 7.00
C TRP A 129 -0.95 -9.32 6.40
N GLU A 130 -0.37 -9.71 5.27
CA GLU A 130 0.40 -8.84 4.38
C GLU A 130 -0.55 -8.18 3.37
N VAL A 131 -0.54 -6.85 3.32
CA VAL A 131 -1.38 -6.05 2.43
C VAL A 131 -0.52 -4.99 1.75
N ASP A 132 -0.57 -4.93 0.42
CA ASP A 132 0.25 -4.01 -0.38
C ASP A 132 -0.56 -3.48 -1.57
N ALA A 133 -0.41 -2.19 -1.87
CA ALA A 133 -1.02 -1.52 -3.02
C ALA A 133 -0.04 -1.25 -4.17
N TRP A 134 1.27 -1.29 -3.91
CA TRP A 134 2.30 -1.11 -4.92
C TRP A 134 2.43 -2.36 -5.81
N ASP A 135 2.54 -3.54 -5.20
CA ASP A 135 2.26 -4.85 -5.81
C ASP A 135 1.00 -5.44 -5.14
N PRO A 136 -0.18 -5.25 -5.76
CA PRO A 136 -1.48 -5.58 -5.17
C PRO A 136 -1.52 -6.99 -4.61
N ARG A 137 -1.72 -7.12 -3.29
CA ARG A 137 -1.89 -8.42 -2.65
C ARG A 137 -2.54 -8.30 -1.29
N ILE A 138 -3.23 -9.38 -0.90
CA ILE A 138 -3.78 -9.58 0.44
C ILE A 138 -3.50 -11.04 0.79
N ILE A 139 -2.53 -11.28 1.67
CA ILE A 139 -2.05 -12.62 1.99
C ILE A 139 -2.17 -12.85 3.49
N ASP A 140 -2.82 -13.93 3.90
CA ASP A 140 -2.83 -14.34 5.30
C ASP A 140 -1.50 -15.02 5.64
N ILE A 141 -0.74 -14.39 6.54
CA ILE A 141 0.60 -14.79 6.98
C ILE A 141 0.60 -15.17 8.47
N SER A 142 -0.54 -15.60 8.99
CA SER A 142 -0.67 -15.99 10.38
C SER A 142 0.31 -17.11 10.76
N THR A 143 0.93 -16.98 11.93
CA THR A 143 1.80 -18.02 12.50
C THR A 143 0.95 -19.23 12.91
N ARG A 144 1.30 -20.40 12.38
CA ARG A 144 0.65 -21.67 12.70
C ARG A 144 1.09 -22.17 14.09
N PRO A 145 0.35 -23.12 14.69
CA PRO A 145 0.72 -23.67 15.99
C PRO A 145 2.11 -24.32 16.06
N ASP A 146 2.63 -24.80 14.93
CA ASP A 146 3.99 -25.34 14.82
C ASP A 146 5.08 -24.26 14.64
N GLY A 147 4.71 -22.98 14.68
CA GLY A 147 5.60 -21.84 14.50
C GLY A 147 5.88 -21.49 13.03
N SER A 148 5.41 -22.29 12.07
CA SER A 148 5.57 -21.98 10.65
C SER A 148 4.62 -20.86 10.21
N ILE A 149 4.96 -20.20 9.11
CA ILE A 149 4.18 -19.08 8.59
C ILE A 149 3.28 -19.56 7.47
N LYS A 150 2.01 -19.22 7.58
CA LYS A 150 1.06 -19.53 6.52
C LYS A 150 1.43 -18.78 5.23
N ASN A 151 1.30 -19.45 4.09
CA ASN A 151 1.58 -18.90 2.76
C ASN A 151 3.00 -18.30 2.63
N TYR A 152 3.97 -18.79 3.41
CA TYR A 152 5.34 -18.29 3.41
C TYR A 152 5.97 -18.31 2.01
N GLU A 153 5.66 -19.32 1.22
CA GLU A 153 6.09 -19.47 -0.18
C GLU A 153 5.62 -18.34 -1.09
N SER A 154 4.55 -17.64 -0.71
CA SER A 154 3.99 -16.51 -1.46
C SER A 154 4.62 -15.15 -1.07
N LEU A 155 5.46 -15.11 -0.03
CA LEU A 155 6.11 -13.89 0.46
C LEU A 155 7.34 -13.53 -0.36
N THR A 156 7.10 -12.81 -1.47
CA THR A 156 8.17 -12.32 -2.35
C THR A 156 9.13 -11.37 -1.64
N TYR A 157 8.67 -10.65 -0.61
CA TYR A 157 9.46 -9.73 0.20
C TYR A 157 10.17 -10.43 1.39
N GLY A 158 9.86 -11.70 1.65
CA GLY A 158 10.38 -12.44 2.79
C GLY A 158 9.61 -12.22 4.08
N TYR A 159 10.08 -12.90 5.14
CA TYR A 159 9.45 -12.92 6.48
C TYR A 159 10.35 -12.29 7.55
N SER A 160 11.20 -11.36 7.15
CA SER A 160 11.99 -10.56 8.08
C SER A 160 11.84 -9.13 7.62
N ALA A 161 11.26 -8.31 8.49
CA ALA A 161 10.92 -6.96 8.18
C ALA A 161 11.10 -6.08 9.40
N ASP A 162 11.63 -4.89 9.16
CA ASP A 162 11.83 -3.91 10.21
C ASP A 162 10.56 -3.04 10.33
N PRO A 163 9.93 -2.98 11.52
CA PRO A 163 8.78 -2.13 11.72
C PRO A 163 9.20 -0.67 11.72
N HIS A 164 8.67 0.10 10.76
CA HIS A 164 8.86 1.55 10.71
C HIS A 164 7.84 2.31 11.55
N ASN A 165 6.61 1.80 11.60
CA ASN A 165 5.51 2.44 12.30
C ASN A 165 4.51 1.38 12.77
N SER A 166 3.82 1.63 13.87
CA SER A 166 2.78 0.75 14.39
C SER A 166 1.69 1.54 15.09
N VAL A 167 0.44 1.29 14.71
CA VAL A 167 -0.72 1.99 15.26
C VAL A 167 -1.94 1.09 15.32
N TYR A 168 -2.78 1.28 16.32
CA TYR A 168 -4.11 0.68 16.33
C TYR A 168 -5.11 1.56 15.60
N THR A 169 -6.05 0.96 14.89
CA THR A 169 -7.01 1.70 14.06
C THR A 169 -7.87 2.69 14.85
N ASP A 170 -8.09 2.48 16.15
CA ASP A 170 -8.82 3.38 17.04
C ASP A 170 -7.97 4.54 17.60
N GLN A 171 -6.66 4.54 17.37
CA GLN A 171 -5.73 5.61 17.78
C GLN A 171 -5.59 6.72 16.72
N ILE A 172 -6.04 6.48 15.49
CA ILE A 172 -5.97 7.47 14.40
C ILE A 172 -7.19 8.39 14.47
N ASN A 173 -6.97 9.70 14.48
CA ASN A 173 -8.05 10.68 14.45
C ASN A 173 -8.53 10.93 13.00
N TYR A 174 -9.38 10.05 12.46
CA TYR A 174 -9.91 10.16 11.08
C TYR A 174 -10.78 11.40 10.82
N ASN A 175 -11.18 12.15 11.85
CA ASN A 175 -11.91 13.39 11.69
C ASN A 175 -10.99 14.57 11.38
N ARG A 176 -9.69 14.45 11.65
CA ARG A 176 -8.69 15.45 11.32
C ARG A 176 -8.51 15.51 9.81
N ARG A 177 -8.54 16.72 9.24
CA ARG A 177 -8.26 16.95 7.81
C ARG A 177 -7.37 18.16 7.61
N TYR A 178 -6.43 18.03 6.70
CA TYR A 178 -5.48 19.05 6.30
C TYR A 178 -5.76 19.44 4.84
N ARG A 179 -5.83 20.75 4.57
CA ARG A 179 -6.17 21.27 3.23
C ARG A 179 -5.24 22.39 2.75
N PHE A 180 -4.26 22.76 3.56
CA PHE A 180 -3.41 23.92 3.32
C PHE A 180 -2.14 23.59 2.51
N PHE A 181 -2.23 22.64 1.58
CA PHE A 181 -1.11 22.24 0.72
C PHE A 181 -0.95 23.09 -0.53
N ASN A 182 -1.67 24.21 -0.65
CA ASN A 182 -1.70 25.03 -1.86
C ASN A 182 -0.35 25.64 -2.25
N GLU A 183 0.59 25.73 -1.31
CA GLU A 183 1.95 26.19 -1.55
C GLU A 183 2.83 25.10 -2.20
N ILE A 184 2.44 23.83 -2.10
CA ILE A 184 3.08 22.72 -2.77
C ILE A 184 2.50 22.65 -4.19
N PRO A 185 3.28 22.92 -5.24
CA PRO A 185 2.75 22.86 -6.61
C PRO A 185 2.32 21.43 -6.92
N LYS A 186 1.21 21.21 -7.63
CA LYS A 186 0.87 19.84 -8.09
C LYS A 186 1.82 19.38 -9.19
N PRO A 187 2.15 18.07 -9.27
CA PRO A 187 3.02 17.57 -10.32
C PRO A 187 2.32 17.71 -11.67
N LEU A 188 3.04 18.22 -12.68
CA LEU A 188 2.49 18.39 -14.01
C LEU A 188 2.66 17.10 -14.81
N PRO A 189 1.58 16.53 -15.37
CA PRO A 189 1.72 15.40 -16.27
C PRO A 189 2.54 15.83 -17.49
N GLY A 190 3.41 14.93 -17.95
CA GLY A 190 4.17 15.13 -19.17
C GLY A 190 3.22 15.41 -20.34
N ARG A 191 3.62 16.32 -21.24
CA ARG A 191 2.93 16.43 -22.53
C ARG A 191 3.18 15.15 -23.32
N PRO A 192 2.18 14.63 -24.07
CA PRO A 192 2.46 13.65 -25.11
C PRO A 192 3.61 14.17 -25.97
N PRO A 193 4.67 13.38 -26.22
CA PRO A 193 5.81 13.88 -26.97
C PRO A 193 5.33 14.41 -28.33
N ALA A 194 5.80 15.61 -28.69
CA ALA A 194 5.67 16.08 -30.07
C ALA A 194 6.67 15.29 -30.93
N GLY A 195 6.27 14.09 -31.35
CA GLY A 195 7.12 13.14 -32.08
C GLY A 195 6.90 11.69 -31.63
N SER A 196 7.64 10.76 -32.22
CA SER A 196 7.63 9.35 -31.82
C SER A 196 8.07 9.21 -30.37
N ALA A 197 7.26 8.56 -29.53
CA ALA A 197 7.65 8.23 -28.16
C ALA A 197 8.96 7.42 -28.17
N THR A 198 9.87 7.69 -27.23
CA THR A 198 11.03 6.83 -27.00
C THR A 198 10.52 5.40 -26.79
N PRO A 199 11.00 4.41 -27.56
CA PRO A 199 10.56 3.04 -27.42
C PRO A 199 10.72 2.58 -25.98
N GLU A 200 9.74 1.85 -25.48
CA GLU A 200 9.66 1.38 -24.10
C GLU A 200 10.92 0.65 -23.63
N ARG A 201 11.50 -0.15 -24.54
CA ARG A 201 12.77 -0.85 -24.34
C ARG A 201 13.93 0.10 -24.04
N GLU A 202 14.01 1.25 -24.72
CA GLU A 202 15.04 2.25 -24.47
C GLU A 202 14.85 2.99 -23.13
N ILE A 203 13.60 3.10 -22.65
CA ILE A 203 13.31 3.68 -21.33
C ILE A 203 13.82 2.75 -20.23
N LEU A 204 13.53 1.46 -20.32
CA LEU A 204 13.97 0.45 -19.35
C LEU A 204 15.50 0.23 -19.40
N GLU A 205 16.11 0.22 -20.59
CA GLU A 205 17.57 0.10 -20.75
C GLU A 205 18.34 1.31 -20.18
N LYS A 206 17.78 2.53 -20.24
CA LYS A 206 18.39 3.76 -19.71
C LYS A 206 18.10 4.02 -18.23
N HIS A 207 17.10 3.32 -17.67
CA HIS A 207 16.61 3.56 -16.31
C HIS A 207 16.43 2.24 -15.55
N SER A 208 17.54 1.54 -15.28
CA SER A 208 17.58 0.24 -14.56
C SER A 208 16.97 0.23 -13.15
N LYS A 209 16.56 1.40 -12.64
CA LYS A 209 15.89 1.57 -11.34
C LYS A 209 14.37 1.70 -11.45
N LEU A 210 13.80 1.71 -12.65
CA LEU A 210 12.35 1.68 -12.84
C LEU A 210 11.86 0.24 -12.72
N TYR A 211 10.80 0.05 -11.93
CA TYR A 211 10.14 -1.23 -11.81
C TYR A 211 9.12 -1.37 -12.95
N ASP A 212 8.98 -2.60 -13.46
CA ASP A 212 7.83 -2.93 -14.29
C ASP A 212 6.55 -2.66 -13.51
N ASP A 213 5.49 -2.33 -14.25
CA ASP A 213 4.17 -2.14 -13.64
C ASP A 213 3.70 -3.51 -13.13
N TYR A 214 3.86 -3.82 -11.83
CA TYR A 214 3.14 -4.93 -11.21
C TYR A 214 1.65 -4.59 -11.24
N THR A 215 0.98 -5.05 -12.30
CA THR A 215 -0.39 -4.65 -12.60
C THR A 215 -1.36 -5.44 -11.73
N LEU A 216 -2.57 -4.87 -11.53
CA LEU A 216 -3.68 -5.61 -10.91
C LEU A 216 -3.93 -6.95 -11.62
N GLN A 217 -3.74 -6.99 -12.94
CA GLN A 217 -3.90 -8.18 -13.74
C GLN A 217 -2.87 -9.27 -13.37
N GLU A 218 -1.59 -8.93 -13.27
CA GLU A 218 -0.55 -9.90 -12.90
C GLU A 218 -0.76 -10.42 -11.46
N SER A 219 -1.16 -9.56 -10.54
CA SER A 219 -1.48 -9.97 -9.16
C SER A 219 -2.69 -10.90 -9.10
N MET A 220 -3.70 -10.68 -9.96
CA MET A 220 -4.86 -11.56 -10.10
C MET A 220 -4.48 -12.90 -10.74
N GLU A 221 -3.69 -12.89 -11.81
CA GLU A 221 -3.18 -14.11 -12.47
C GLU A 221 -2.33 -14.96 -11.51
N ALA A 222 -1.61 -14.31 -10.59
CA ALA A 222 -0.85 -14.97 -9.54
C ALA A 222 -1.68 -15.41 -8.32
N GLY A 223 -2.99 -15.13 -8.29
CA GLY A 223 -3.88 -15.47 -7.17
C GLY A 223 -3.60 -14.71 -5.86
N LYS A 224 -2.89 -13.58 -5.93
CA LYS A 224 -2.51 -12.75 -4.77
C LYS A 224 -3.55 -11.68 -4.44
N PHE A 225 -4.37 -11.32 -5.41
CA PHE A 225 -5.36 -10.26 -5.31
C PHE A 225 -6.62 -10.60 -6.10
N ASP A 226 -7.80 -10.25 -5.59
CA ASP A 226 -9.05 -10.27 -6.33
C ASP A 226 -9.74 -8.91 -6.21
N SER A 227 -10.05 -8.32 -7.37
CA SER A 227 -10.73 -7.04 -7.50
C SER A 227 -12.20 -7.07 -7.07
N SER A 228 -12.83 -8.25 -7.03
CA SER A 228 -14.18 -8.46 -6.49
C SER A 228 -14.22 -8.52 -4.97
N GLY A 229 -13.05 -8.64 -4.33
CA GLY A 229 -12.91 -8.79 -2.88
C GLY A 229 -13.35 -10.16 -2.33
N ALA A 230 -13.55 -11.14 -3.22
CA ALA A 230 -13.78 -12.52 -2.84
C ALA A 230 -12.57 -13.13 -2.13
N VAL A 231 -12.83 -14.07 -1.23
CA VAL A 231 -11.79 -14.79 -0.48
C VAL A 231 -11.19 -15.90 -1.34
N HIS A 232 -9.90 -15.81 -1.61
CA HIS A 232 -9.12 -16.80 -2.35
C HIS A 232 -8.24 -17.66 -1.45
N TYR A 233 -7.59 -18.67 -2.04
CA TYR A 233 -6.77 -19.66 -1.33
C TYR A 233 -5.81 -19.04 -0.29
N LEU A 234 -5.06 -18.01 -0.66
CA LEU A 234 -4.11 -17.32 0.24
C LEU A 234 -4.77 -16.57 1.40
N GLN A 235 -6.10 -16.47 1.39
CA GLN A 235 -6.91 -15.71 2.32
C GLN A 235 -7.94 -16.59 3.03
N GLN A 236 -8.00 -17.90 2.74
CA GLN A 236 -8.95 -18.82 3.38
C GLN A 236 -8.56 -19.04 4.84
N ILE A 237 -9.55 -19.13 5.73
CA ILE A 237 -9.30 -19.50 7.13
C ILE A 237 -8.67 -20.90 7.20
N SER A 238 -7.67 -21.07 8.07
CA SER A 238 -7.03 -22.37 8.26
C SER A 238 -7.79 -23.21 9.28
N GLY A 239 -7.81 -24.53 9.11
CA GLY A 239 -8.53 -25.43 10.01
C GLY A 239 -8.17 -25.31 11.49
N TRP A 240 -6.95 -24.89 11.82
CA TRP A 240 -6.49 -24.67 13.20
C TRP A 240 -7.01 -23.38 13.84
N GLN A 241 -7.62 -22.49 13.06
CA GLN A 241 -8.26 -21.26 13.55
C GLN A 241 -9.73 -21.47 13.94
N HIS A 242 -10.31 -22.66 13.73
CA HIS A 242 -11.70 -23.01 14.06
C HIS A 242 -11.86 -23.70 15.41
#